data_AF-A0A382E8K3-F1
#
_entry.id   AF-A0A382E8K3-F1
#
_cell.length_a   1.000
_cell.length_b   1.000
_cell.length_c   1.000
_cell.angle_alpha   90.00
_cell.angle_beta   90.00
_cell.angle_gamma   90.00
#
_symmetry.space_group_name_H-M   'P 1'
#
loop_
_entity.id
_entity.type
_entity.pdbx_description
1 polymer ?
#
loop_
_entity_poly.entity_id
_entity_poly.type
_entity_poly.pdbx_seq_one_letter_code
_entity_poly.pdbx_strand_id
1 'polypeptide(L)'
;GAKGVIAIHSDVPLMTPNDIEPVITSIEKSPAVTVVPADRDLGTNLLAMSPPGIIEYSYGKKSSLRHAMAARAIGIEPTLIHASRLGLDLDTPEDLESFLSSPSDTKTFRYLAESGVRDRLLKQGTVGLQVKAVG
;
A
#
# COMPACT_ATOMS: atom_id res chain seq x y z
N GLY A 1 0.60 -6.39 27.91
CA GLY A 1 0.83 -5.51 26.73
C GLY A 1 -0.09 -5.91 25.60
N ALA A 2 -0.01 -5.23 24.45
CA ALA A 2 -0.73 -5.64 23.24
C ALA A 2 -0.27 -7.03 22.77
N LYS A 3 -1.17 -7.82 22.17
CA LYS A 3 -0.86 -9.17 21.65
C LYS A 3 -0.27 -9.16 20.24
N GLY A 4 -0.53 -8.10 19.48
CA GLY A 4 -0.01 -7.89 18.13
C GLY A 4 -0.04 -6.40 17.78
N VAL A 5 0.57 -6.06 16.65
CA VAL A 5 0.65 -4.70 16.12
C VAL A 5 0.43 -4.73 14.61
N ILE A 6 -0.22 -3.69 14.09
CA ILE A 6 -0.36 -3.43 12.66
C ILE A 6 0.21 -2.04 12.40
N ALA A 7 1.23 -1.96 11.54
CA ALA A 7 1.78 -0.73 11.00
C ALA A 7 1.26 -0.57 9.56
N ILE A 8 0.69 0.59 9.26
CA ILE A 8 0.07 0.90 7.95
C ILE A 8 0.59 2.27 7.51
N HIS A 9 0.95 2.40 6.24
CA HIS A 9 1.31 3.69 5.66
C HIS A 9 0.08 4.59 5.51
N SER A 10 0.25 5.90 5.71
CA SER A 10 -0.84 6.88 5.74
C SER A 10 -1.31 7.37 4.37
N ASP A 11 -0.57 7.03 3.32
CA ASP A 11 -0.73 7.45 1.93
C ASP A 11 -1.49 6.42 1.07
N VAL A 12 -2.22 5.50 1.71
CA VAL A 12 -3.02 4.44 1.07
C VAL A 12 -4.52 4.78 1.17
N PRO A 13 -5.03 5.74 0.37
CA PRO A 13 -6.36 6.33 0.58
C PRO A 13 -7.52 5.39 0.25
N LEU A 14 -7.29 4.32 -0.51
CA LEU A 14 -8.32 3.36 -0.90
C LEU A 14 -8.62 2.30 0.16
N MET A 15 -7.86 2.29 1.27
CA MET A 15 -8.03 1.36 2.38
C MET A 15 -9.45 1.45 2.96
N THR A 16 -10.04 0.29 3.23
CA THR A 16 -11.32 0.15 3.93
C THR A 16 -11.22 -0.81 5.10
N PRO A 17 -12.18 -0.79 6.04
CA PRO A 17 -12.21 -1.76 7.14
C PRO A 17 -12.14 -3.22 6.67
N ASN A 18 -12.79 -3.56 5.55
CA ASN A 18 -12.79 -4.91 4.98
C ASN A 18 -11.40 -5.36 4.48
N ASP A 19 -10.47 -4.43 4.21
CA ASP A 19 -9.09 -4.79 3.87
C ASP A 19 -8.28 -5.17 5.11
N ILE A 20 -8.69 -4.69 6.30
CA ILE A 20 -7.97 -4.86 7.56
C ILE A 20 -8.42 -6.12 8.31
N GLU A 21 -9.67 -6.55 8.18
CA GLU A 21 -10.14 -7.76 8.85
C GLU A 21 -9.29 -9.01 8.54
N PRO A 22 -8.96 -9.32 7.26
CA PRO A 22 -8.10 -10.47 6.95
C PRO A 22 -6.70 -10.36 7.57
N VAL A 23 -6.17 -9.14 7.71
CA VAL A 23 -4.87 -8.86 8.33
C VAL A 23 -4.93 -9.11 9.85
N ILE A 24 -6.04 -8.73 10.50
CA ILE A 24 -6.23 -9.02 11.93
C ILE A 24 -6.30 -10.52 12.13
N THR A 25 -7.15 -11.21 11.37
CA THR A 25 -7.33 -12.67 11.46
C THR A 25 -6.01 -13.41 11.21
N SER A 26 -5.17 -12.95 10.29
CA SER A 26 -3.91 -13.62 9.97
C SER A 26 -2.86 -13.54 11.10
N ILE A 27 -2.99 -12.60 12.05
CA ILE A 27 -2.07 -12.48 13.20
C ILE A 27 -2.69 -12.92 14.54
N GLU A 28 -3.93 -13.41 14.56
CA GLU A 28 -4.56 -13.94 15.76
C GLU A 28 -3.83 -15.17 16.31
N LYS A 29 -3.32 -16.03 15.42
CA LYS A 29 -2.54 -17.22 15.75
C LYS A 29 -1.05 -16.88 15.83
N SER A 30 -0.60 -16.49 17.02
CA SER A 30 0.82 -16.21 17.29
C SER A 30 1.68 -17.49 17.34
N PRO A 31 2.95 -17.47 16.88
CA PRO A 31 3.62 -16.35 16.24
C PRO A 31 3.21 -16.19 14.77
N ALA A 32 3.01 -14.94 14.33
CA ALA A 32 2.59 -14.64 12.96
C ALA A 32 3.14 -13.31 12.46
N VAL A 33 3.38 -13.26 11.15
CA VAL A 33 3.76 -12.06 10.40
C VAL A 33 2.91 -12.01 9.13
N THR A 34 2.36 -10.84 8.82
CA THR A 34 1.61 -10.58 7.59
C THR A 34 2.16 -9.34 6.91
N VAL A 35 2.37 -9.44 5.60
CA VAL A 35 2.95 -8.38 4.77
C VAL A 35 2.00 -8.08 3.62
N VAL A 36 1.68 -6.81 3.43
CA VAL A 36 1.03 -6.30 2.23
C VAL A 36 2.06 -5.50 1.43
N PRO A 37 2.49 -5.99 0.26
CA PRO A 37 3.46 -5.28 -0.56
C PRO A 37 2.84 -4.04 -1.22
N ALA A 38 3.68 -3.03 -1.47
CA ALA A 38 3.37 -1.96 -2.41
C ALA A 38 3.49 -2.47 -3.85
N ASP A 39 2.61 -2.02 -4.75
CA ASP A 39 2.55 -2.50 -6.13
C ASP A 39 3.76 -2.03 -6.96
N ARG A 40 4.28 -0.83 -6.69
CA ARG A 40 5.30 -0.17 -7.51
C ARG A 40 6.69 -0.78 -7.36
N ASP A 41 7.15 -0.99 -6.14
CA ASP A 41 8.57 -1.25 -5.86
C ASP A 41 8.82 -2.42 -4.90
N LEU A 42 7.75 -3.17 -4.58
CA LEU A 42 7.72 -4.22 -3.57
C LEU A 42 8.10 -3.72 -2.17
N GLY A 43 7.85 -2.45 -1.87
CA GLY A 43 7.81 -1.88 -0.53
C GLY A 43 6.75 -2.57 0.34
N THR A 44 6.43 -2.00 1.51
CA THR A 44 5.47 -2.59 2.44
C THR A 44 4.50 -1.52 2.89
N ASN A 45 3.26 -1.58 2.38
CA ASN A 45 2.21 -0.64 2.76
C ASN A 45 1.53 -1.02 4.07
N LEU A 46 1.56 -2.32 4.42
CA LEU A 46 1.11 -2.81 5.71
C LEU A 46 2.00 -3.94 6.21
N LEU A 47 2.42 -3.85 7.48
CA LEU A 47 3.09 -4.90 8.22
C LEU A 47 2.33 -5.20 9.51
N ALA A 48 1.88 -6.43 9.67
CA ALA A 48 1.25 -6.90 10.89
C ALA A 48 2.05 -8.03 11.51
N MET A 49 2.16 -8.05 12.84
CA MET A 49 2.91 -9.09 13.53
C MET A 49 2.39 -9.34 14.95
N SER A 50 2.57 -10.57 15.42
CA SER A 50 2.16 -11.04 16.73
C SER A 50 3.17 -12.08 17.24
N PRO A 51 3.86 -11.85 18.37
CA PRO A 51 3.85 -10.64 19.21
C PRO A 51 4.43 -9.40 18.49
N PRO A 52 4.18 -8.19 19.02
CA PRO A 52 4.82 -6.97 18.53
C PRO A 52 6.34 -7.07 18.59
N GLY A 53 7.02 -6.67 17.51
CA GLY A 53 8.48 -6.67 17.42
C GLY A 53 9.12 -8.04 17.22
N ILE A 54 8.36 -9.06 16.79
CA ILE A 54 8.94 -10.38 16.48
C ILE A 54 9.91 -10.34 15.28
N ILE A 55 9.78 -9.35 14.41
CA ILE A 55 10.77 -9.00 13.39
C ILE A 55 11.03 -7.49 13.41
N GLU A 56 12.23 -7.09 12.99
CA GLU A 56 12.61 -5.68 12.86
C GLU A 56 11.93 -5.01 11.66
N TYR A 57 11.63 -3.71 11.80
CA TYR A 57 11.13 -2.89 10.70
C TYR A 57 12.26 -2.57 9.71
N SER A 58 12.04 -2.84 8.42
CA SER A 58 13.04 -2.68 7.35
C SER A 58 12.45 -2.09 6.07
N TYR A 59 11.80 -0.93 6.19
CA TYR A 59 11.11 -0.21 5.11
C TYR A 59 12.00 0.26 3.96
N GLY A 60 11.36 0.70 2.87
CA GLY A 60 11.98 1.15 1.62
C GLY A 60 11.83 0.12 0.50
N LYS A 61 12.45 0.38 -0.65
CA LYS A 61 12.34 -0.47 -1.84
C LYS A 61 12.57 -1.95 -1.56
N LYS A 62 11.68 -2.81 -2.04
CA LYS A 62 11.69 -4.27 -1.80
C LYS A 62 11.60 -4.69 -0.32
N SER A 63 11.08 -3.83 0.58
CA SER A 63 10.95 -4.17 2.00
C SER A 63 10.02 -5.34 2.26
N SER A 64 9.01 -5.59 1.41
CA SER A 64 8.14 -6.76 1.59
C SER A 64 8.92 -8.07 1.57
N LEU A 65 9.91 -8.16 0.67
CA LEU A 65 10.82 -9.30 0.58
C LEU A 65 11.69 -9.41 1.83
N ARG A 66 12.23 -8.29 2.31
CA ARG A 66 13.05 -8.26 3.55
C ARG A 66 12.24 -8.71 4.77
N HIS A 67 11.04 -8.19 4.95
CA HIS A 67 10.14 -8.58 6.05
C HIS A 67 9.76 -10.07 5.96
N ALA A 68 9.42 -10.56 4.75
CA ALA A 68 9.11 -11.97 4.54
C ALA A 68 10.31 -12.89 4.83
N MET A 69 11.52 -12.50 4.41
CA MET A 69 12.74 -13.22 4.73
C MET A 69 13.07 -13.20 6.23
N ALA A 70 12.86 -12.07 6.90
CA ALA A 70 13.06 -11.95 8.35
C ALA A 70 12.14 -12.89 9.14
N ALA A 71 10.86 -13.00 8.75
CA ALA A 71 9.93 -13.95 9.35
C ALA A 71 10.39 -15.41 9.14
N ARG A 72 10.77 -15.77 7.91
CA ARG A 72 11.25 -17.13 7.61
C ARG A 72 12.55 -17.47 8.35
N ALA A 73 13.44 -16.50 8.55
CA ALA A 73 14.70 -16.70 9.28
C ALA A 73 14.49 -17.13 10.74
N ILE A 74 13.32 -16.84 11.32
CA ILE A 74 12.93 -17.26 12.67
C ILE A 74 11.87 -18.38 12.66
N GLY A 75 11.67 -19.05 11.52
CA GLY A 75 10.77 -20.20 11.38
C GLY A 75 9.28 -19.86 11.25
N ILE A 76 8.93 -18.60 10.92
CA ILE A 76 7.55 -18.17 10.67
C ILE A 76 7.35 -18.06 9.16
N GLU A 77 6.37 -18.78 8.60
CA GLU A 77 5.96 -18.55 7.22
C GLU A 77 5.05 -17.30 7.17
N PRO A 78 5.46 -16.22 6.49
CA PRO A 78 4.68 -14.99 6.46
C PRO A 78 3.43 -15.14 5.58
N THR A 79 2.32 -14.57 6.04
CA THR A 79 1.14 -14.40 5.18
C THR A 79 1.37 -13.20 4.24
N LEU A 80 1.32 -13.43 2.93
CA LEU A 80 1.35 -12.35 1.94
C LEU A 80 -0.07 -12.07 1.46
N ILE A 81 -0.55 -10.85 1.69
CA ILE A 81 -1.87 -10.40 1.22
C ILE A 81 -1.66 -9.43 0.08
N HIS A 82 -2.10 -9.81 -1.12
CA HIS A 82 -2.17 -8.91 -2.27
C HIS A 82 -3.57 -8.31 -2.33
N ALA A 83 -3.68 -7.02 -2.01
CA ALA A 83 -4.95 -6.29 -2.05
C ALA A 83 -4.72 -4.98 -2.82
N SER A 84 -5.32 -4.85 -4.01
CA SER A 84 -5.08 -3.71 -4.91
C SER A 84 -5.33 -2.35 -4.27
N ARG A 85 -6.27 -2.27 -3.30
CA ARG A 85 -6.55 -1.04 -2.54
C ARG A 85 -5.48 -0.69 -1.52
N LEU A 86 -4.79 -1.70 -0.98
CA LEU A 86 -3.68 -1.52 -0.05
C LEU A 86 -2.32 -1.41 -0.77
N GLY A 87 -2.22 -1.93 -1.99
CA GLY A 87 -0.99 -1.91 -2.79
C GLY A 87 -0.68 -0.55 -3.43
N LEU A 88 -1.67 0.34 -3.57
CA LEU A 88 -1.51 1.68 -4.15
C LEU A 88 -1.31 2.76 -3.07
N ASP A 89 -0.06 3.12 -2.86
CA ASP A 89 0.41 4.32 -2.14
C ASP A 89 0.58 5.51 -3.09
N LEU A 90 0.32 6.73 -2.61
CA LEU A 90 0.33 7.95 -3.41
C LEU A 90 1.64 8.76 -3.28
N ASP A 91 2.71 8.29 -3.92
CA ASP A 91 4.03 8.96 -3.88
C ASP A 91 4.32 9.85 -5.10
N THR A 92 3.79 9.48 -6.27
CA THR A 92 4.12 10.11 -7.56
C THR A 92 2.88 10.62 -8.30
N PRO A 93 3.05 11.54 -9.28
CA PRO A 93 1.95 11.94 -10.16
C PRO A 93 1.27 10.75 -10.86
N GLU A 94 2.03 9.72 -11.25
CA GLU A 94 1.49 8.53 -11.89
C GLU A 94 0.61 7.69 -10.93
N ASP A 95 0.91 7.70 -9.61
CA ASP A 95 0.03 7.08 -8.60
C ASP A 95 -1.28 7.85 -8.48
N LEU A 96 -1.22 9.18 -8.53
CA LEU A 96 -2.42 10.03 -8.54
C LEU A 96 -3.28 9.78 -9.78
N GLU A 97 -2.66 9.63 -10.96
CA GLU A 97 -3.39 9.26 -12.18
C GLU A 97 -4.08 7.90 -12.03
N SER A 98 -3.35 6.91 -11.50
CA SER A 98 -3.88 5.56 -11.23
C SER A 98 -5.04 5.60 -10.25
N PHE A 99 -4.92 6.36 -9.16
CA PHE A 99 -5.96 6.58 -8.17
C PHE A 99 -7.19 7.31 -8.72
N LEU A 100 -6.98 8.29 -9.60
CA LEU A 100 -8.05 9.08 -10.22
C LEU A 100 -8.75 8.36 -11.39
N SER A 101 -8.18 7.25 -11.88
CA SER A 101 -8.76 6.47 -12.98
C SER A 101 -10.15 5.90 -12.66
N SER A 102 -10.46 5.74 -11.37
CA SER A 102 -11.75 5.26 -10.88
C SER A 102 -12.26 6.15 -9.74
N PRO A 103 -13.49 6.68 -9.82
CA PRO A 103 -14.09 7.42 -8.71
C PRO A 103 -14.14 6.62 -7.41
N SER A 104 -13.82 7.27 -6.29
CA SER A 104 -13.96 6.69 -4.96
C SER A 104 -14.59 7.70 -3.98
N ASP A 105 -15.29 7.22 -2.96
CA ASP A 105 -15.88 8.08 -1.91
C ASP A 105 -14.86 8.46 -0.80
N THR A 106 -13.58 8.52 -1.15
CA THR A 106 -12.52 8.86 -0.22
C THR A 106 -12.43 10.38 -0.05
N LYS A 107 -11.98 10.83 1.13
CA LYS A 107 -11.67 12.25 1.35
C LYS A 107 -10.62 12.77 0.37
N THR A 108 -9.64 11.93 0.04
CA THR A 108 -8.58 12.22 -0.94
C THR A 108 -9.15 12.48 -2.32
N PHE A 109 -10.05 11.62 -2.81
CA PHE A 109 -10.68 11.82 -4.12
C PHE A 109 -11.51 13.11 -4.16
N ARG A 110 -12.32 13.36 -3.13
CA ARG A 110 -13.12 14.59 -3.01
C ARG A 110 -12.23 15.83 -3.04
N TYR A 111 -11.16 15.84 -2.26
CA TYR A 111 -10.20 16.94 -2.22
C TYR A 111 -9.54 17.17 -3.59
N LEU A 112 -9.08 16.12 -4.27
CA LEU A 112 -8.45 16.25 -5.59
C LEU A 112 -9.40 16.79 -6.66
N ALA A 113 -10.69 16.43 -6.57
CA ALA A 113 -11.74 16.95 -7.46
C ALA A 113 -12.06 18.42 -7.16
N GLU A 114 -12.23 18.80 -5.90
CA GLU A 114 -12.62 20.16 -5.49
C GLU A 114 -11.48 21.18 -5.59
N SER A 115 -10.24 20.75 -5.36
CA SER A 115 -9.05 21.63 -5.42
C SER A 115 -8.61 22.00 -6.83
N GLY A 116 -9.20 21.38 -7.86
CA GLY A 116 -8.78 21.53 -9.27
C GLY A 116 -7.45 20.83 -9.61
N VAL A 117 -6.84 20.09 -8.67
CA VAL A 117 -5.62 19.31 -8.92
C VAL A 117 -5.86 18.24 -9.98
N ARG A 118 -6.97 17.50 -9.86
CA ARG A 118 -7.37 16.48 -10.85
C ARG A 118 -7.42 17.07 -12.26
N ASP A 119 -8.06 18.21 -12.43
CA ASP A 119 -8.26 18.82 -13.74
C ASP A 119 -6.93 19.31 -14.35
N ARG A 120 -5.99 19.79 -13.52
CA ARG A 120 -4.63 20.15 -13.98
C ARG A 120 -3.83 18.92 -14.41
N LEU A 121 -3.94 17.82 -13.65
CA LEU A 121 -3.24 16.57 -13.94
C LEU A 121 -3.72 15.97 -15.28
N LEU A 122 -5.04 15.89 -15.49
CA LEU A 122 -5.64 15.37 -16.73
C LEU A 122 -5.29 16.23 -17.97
N LYS A 123 -5.17 17.55 -17.79
CA LYS A 123 -4.71 18.45 -18.86
C LYS A 123 -3.24 18.19 -19.23
N GLN A 124 -2.38 17.91 -18.25
CA GLN A 124 -0.97 17.62 -18.50
C GLN A 124 -0.75 16.25 -19.15
N GLY A 125 -1.50 15.22 -18.74
CA GLY A 125 -1.48 13.90 -19.38
C GLY A 125 -1.89 13.93 -20.86
N THR A 126 -2.84 14.80 -21.22
CA THR A 126 -3.27 15.01 -22.63
C THR A 126 -2.17 15.67 -23.48
N VAL A 127 -1.35 16.55 -22.89
CA VAL A 127 -0.23 17.20 -23.59
C VAL A 127 0.94 16.23 -23.80
N GLY A 128 1.17 15.28 -22.87
CA GLY A 128 2.22 14.25 -22.99
C GLY A 128 1.99 13.22 -24.12
N LEU A 129 0.73 12.92 -24.44
CA LEU A 129 0.35 12.00 -25.53
C LEU A 129 0.47 12.61 -26.94
N GLN A 130 0.56 13.94 -27.07
CA GLN A 130 0.67 14.64 -28.36
C GLN A 130 2.12 14.76 -28.89
N VAL A 131 3.14 14.33 -28.13
CA VAL A 131 4.56 14.49 -28.53
C VAL A 131 5.20 13.21 -29.10
N LYS A 132 4.45 12.11 -29.26
CA LYS A 132 4.92 10.88 -29.94
C LYS A 132 4.08 10.51 -31.16
N ALA A 133 4.07 11.39 -32.15
CA ALA A 133 3.71 11.04 -33.52
C ALA A 133 4.60 11.83 -34.49
N VAL A 134 5.89 11.47 -34.54
CA VAL A 134 6.75 11.78 -35.69
C VAL A 134 7.46 10.50 -36.08
N GLY A 135 7.07 10.00 -37.25
CA GLY A 135 7.60 8.85 -37.98
C GLY A 135 6.90 8.83 -39.32
#